data_AF-A0A932NI92-F1
#
_entry.id   AF-A0A932NI92-F1
#
_cell.length_a   1.000
_cell.length_b   1.000
_cell.length_c   1.000
_cell.angle_alpha   90.00
_cell.angle_beta   90.00
_cell.angle_gamma   90.00
#
_symmetry.space_group_name_H-M   'P 1'
#
loop_
_entity.id
_entity.type
_entity.pdbx_description
1 polymer ?
#
loop_
_entity_poly.entity_id
_entity_poly.type
_entity_poly.pdbx_seq_one_letter_code
_entity_poly.pdbx_strand_id
1 'polypeptide(L)'
;MALMILTAAAAILFAELFGYCLHILLHSNKIEFLSRSHMQHHLREYHPSKPIRLDGVYLSSGAQRTNIAGIGMEWVVPIVSTVAAIHGIFYALSVPLRHQLVFTGAALIWSWILFAYMHDAMHFKFFWMQNAPAFLRRWFLQIRRYHDIHHYTFSADGVMTANFGICFFFFDRLFGTLVEKQGKLNRAGMRACEKRYAFIYN
;
A
#
# COMPACT_ATOMS: atom_id res chain seq x y z
N MET A 1 -14.72 8.80 26.42
CA MET A 1 -15.14 8.55 25.02
C MET A 1 -14.36 9.41 24.02
N ALA A 2 -14.34 10.74 24.13
CA ALA A 2 -13.62 11.62 23.19
C ALA A 2 -12.13 11.28 23.00
N LEU A 3 -11.39 11.02 24.09
CA LEU A 3 -9.98 10.62 24.00
C LEU A 3 -9.75 9.28 23.29
N MET A 4 -10.72 8.36 23.31
CA MET A 4 -10.63 7.08 22.57
C MET A 4 -10.83 7.31 21.07
N ILE A 5 -11.76 8.20 20.70
CA ILE A 5 -11.97 8.59 19.30
C ILE A 5 -10.71 9.25 18.74
N LEU A 6 -10.10 10.17 19.50
CA LEU A 6 -8.82 10.78 19.12
C LEU A 6 -7.70 9.74 18.98
N THR A 7 -7.66 8.74 19.86
CA THR A 7 -6.69 7.64 19.78
C THR A 7 -6.87 6.82 18.50
N ALA A 8 -8.11 6.48 18.15
CA ALA A 8 -8.41 5.76 16.90
C ALA A 8 -8.10 6.61 15.66
N ALA A 9 -8.42 7.90 15.67
CA ALA A 9 -8.09 8.81 14.58
C ALA A 9 -6.56 8.95 14.41
N ALA A 10 -5.81 9.06 15.51
CA ALA A 10 -4.35 9.07 15.49
C ALA A 10 -3.77 7.75 14.94
N ALA A 11 -4.39 6.62 15.26
CA ALA A 11 -3.99 5.31 14.72
C ALA A 11 -4.22 5.21 13.21
N ILE A 12 -5.34 5.73 12.70
CA ILE A 12 -5.63 5.79 11.25
C ILE A 12 -4.61 6.69 10.55
N LEU A 13 -4.35 7.89 11.08
CA LEU A 13 -3.36 8.81 10.53
C LEU A 13 -1.95 8.20 10.54
N PHE A 14 -1.59 7.52 11.64
CA PHE A 14 -0.34 6.78 11.75
C PHE A 14 -0.25 5.69 10.69
N ALA A 15 -1.29 4.89 10.50
CA ALA A 15 -1.29 3.80 9.52
C ALA A 15 -1.21 4.34 8.07
N GLU A 16 -1.84 5.47 7.74
CA GLU A 16 -1.65 6.13 6.44
C GLU A 16 -0.22 6.62 6.24
N LEU A 17 0.38 7.29 7.23
CA LEU A 17 1.75 7.80 7.13
C LEU A 17 2.76 6.64 7.04
N PHE A 18 2.65 5.69 7.96
CA PHE A 18 3.53 4.53 8.01
C PHE A 18 3.38 3.70 6.75
N GLY A 19 2.15 3.49 6.28
CA GLY A 19 1.86 2.79 5.04
C GLY A 19 2.46 3.48 3.82
N TYR A 20 2.36 4.81 3.74
CA TYR A 20 3.01 5.62 2.72
C TYR A 20 4.54 5.44 2.71
N CYS A 21 5.19 5.56 3.87
CA CYS A 21 6.63 5.35 4.00
C CYS A 21 7.05 3.91 3.67
N LEU A 22 6.27 2.94 4.12
CA LEU A 22 6.49 1.52 3.82
C LEU A 22 6.40 1.31 2.30
N HIS A 23 5.36 1.82 1.65
CA HIS A 23 5.18 1.66 0.21
C HIS A 23 6.37 2.23 -0.58
N ILE A 24 6.92 3.38 -0.18
CA ILE A 24 8.19 3.90 -0.74
C ILE A 24 9.35 2.93 -0.51
N LEU A 25 9.49 2.37 0.70
CA LEU A 25 10.52 1.39 1.01
C LEU A 25 10.42 0.18 0.08
N LEU A 26 9.22 -0.32 -0.19
CA LEU A 26 8.99 -1.46 -1.10
C LEU A 26 9.44 -1.16 -2.54
N HIS A 27 9.31 0.10 -2.98
CA HIS A 27 9.77 0.56 -4.29
C HIS A 27 11.25 0.95 -4.35
N SER A 28 11.96 0.93 -3.23
CA SER A 28 13.35 1.42 -3.17
C SER A 28 14.42 0.36 -3.47
N ASN A 29 14.07 -0.93 -3.33
CA ASN A 29 15.01 -2.05 -3.30
C ASN A 29 16.07 -1.99 -2.19
N LYS A 30 15.84 -1.20 -1.12
CA LYS A 30 16.79 -1.14 0.02
C LYS A 30 16.84 -2.45 0.80
N ILE A 31 15.73 -3.17 0.84
CA ILE A 31 15.59 -4.48 1.48
C ILE A 31 14.88 -5.39 0.47
N GLU A 32 15.67 -6.13 -0.32
CA GLU A 32 15.18 -6.94 -1.44
C GLU A 32 14.01 -7.85 -1.03
N PHE A 33 14.13 -8.49 0.14
CA PHE A 33 13.11 -9.35 0.71
C PHE A 33 11.73 -8.70 0.79
N LEU A 34 11.66 -7.44 1.24
CA LEU A 34 10.40 -6.70 1.38
C LEU A 34 9.91 -6.21 0.01
N SER A 35 10.82 -5.79 -0.86
CA SER A 35 10.48 -5.35 -2.21
C SER A 35 9.96 -6.48 -3.10
N ARG A 36 10.37 -7.73 -2.88
CA ARG A 36 10.13 -8.85 -3.81
C ARG A 36 8.65 -9.08 -4.12
N SER A 37 7.79 -9.27 -3.12
CA SER A 37 6.36 -9.54 -3.38
C SER A 37 5.70 -8.32 -4.03
N HIS A 38 5.99 -7.13 -3.52
CA HIS A 38 5.43 -5.88 -4.03
C HIS A 38 5.81 -5.63 -5.50
N MET A 39 7.06 -5.87 -5.87
CA MET A 39 7.49 -5.68 -7.25
C MET A 39 7.02 -6.80 -8.18
N GLN A 40 6.74 -8.01 -7.68
CA GLN A 40 6.03 -9.03 -8.47
C GLN A 40 4.62 -8.57 -8.83
N HIS A 41 3.89 -7.98 -7.88
CA HIS A 41 2.59 -7.36 -8.12
C HIS A 41 2.66 -6.35 -9.28
N HIS A 42 3.62 -5.43 -9.26
CA HIS A 42 3.77 -4.41 -10.30
C HIS A 42 4.30 -4.93 -11.65
N LEU A 43 5.30 -5.82 -11.66
CA LEU A 43 6.05 -6.16 -12.87
C LEU A 43 5.68 -7.52 -13.48
N ARG A 44 5.00 -8.39 -12.74
CA ARG A 44 4.51 -9.69 -13.26
C ARG A 44 3.00 -9.72 -13.41
N GLU A 45 2.29 -9.36 -12.35
CA GLU A 45 0.84 -9.55 -12.24
C GLU A 45 0.10 -8.43 -12.95
N TYR A 46 0.37 -7.19 -12.54
CA TYR A 46 -0.24 -5.98 -13.06
C TYR A 46 0.73 -5.16 -13.91
N HIS A 47 1.55 -5.87 -14.70
CA HIS A 47 2.52 -5.27 -15.60
C HIS A 47 1.87 -4.20 -16.51
N PRO A 48 2.50 -3.02 -16.75
CA PRO A 48 1.93 -1.93 -17.55
C PRO A 48 1.46 -2.28 -18.98
N SER A 49 1.95 -3.39 -19.54
CA SER A 49 1.51 -3.90 -20.86
C SER A 49 0.29 -4.82 -20.81
N LYS A 50 -0.24 -5.13 -19.62
CA LYS A 50 -1.40 -6.01 -19.41
C LYS A 50 -2.60 -5.19 -18.90
N PRO A 51 -3.83 -5.68 -19.07
CA PRO A 51 -4.97 -5.10 -18.38
C PRO A 51 -4.76 -5.11 -16.85
N ILE A 52 -4.79 -3.94 -16.22
CA ILE A 52 -4.69 -3.81 -14.75
C ILE A 52 -5.91 -4.40 -14.03
N ARG A 53 -7.03 -4.56 -14.75
CA ARG A 53 -8.32 -4.94 -14.19
C ARG A 53 -8.72 -6.32 -14.68
N LEU A 54 -9.00 -7.22 -13.74
CA LEU A 54 -9.37 -8.60 -14.04
C LEU A 54 -10.79 -8.91 -13.59
N ASP A 55 -11.43 -9.85 -14.28
CA ASP A 55 -12.76 -10.35 -13.98
C ASP A 55 -12.69 -11.36 -12.84
N GLY A 56 -13.23 -11.01 -11.67
CA GLY A 56 -13.46 -11.93 -10.54
C GLY A 56 -12.21 -12.51 -9.84
N VAL A 57 -11.01 -12.33 -10.37
CA VAL A 57 -9.77 -12.91 -9.84
C VAL A 57 -8.78 -11.80 -9.49
N TYR A 58 -8.38 -11.74 -8.22
CA TYR A 58 -7.22 -10.95 -7.80
C TYR A 58 -5.99 -11.82 -7.99
N LEU A 59 -4.98 -11.29 -8.68
CA LEU A 59 -3.69 -11.94 -8.79
C LEU A 59 -2.91 -11.56 -7.54
N SER A 60 -2.67 -12.53 -6.66
CA SER A 60 -1.87 -12.33 -5.47
C SER A 60 -0.58 -13.12 -5.59
N SER A 61 0.55 -12.40 -5.63
CA SER A 61 1.89 -12.99 -5.61
C SER A 61 2.21 -13.71 -4.29
N GLY A 62 1.37 -13.50 -3.26
CA GLY A 62 1.40 -14.24 -1.99
C GLY A 62 0.60 -15.55 -1.99
N ALA A 63 -0.28 -15.80 -2.96
CA ALA A 63 -1.18 -16.97 -2.96
C ALA A 63 -0.44 -18.30 -3.11
N GLN A 64 0.75 -18.30 -3.72
CA GLN A 64 1.61 -19.48 -3.85
C GLN A 64 2.68 -19.58 -2.74
N ARG A 65 2.63 -18.69 -1.73
CA ARG A 65 3.60 -18.62 -0.63
C ARG A 65 2.96 -18.95 0.71
N THR A 66 3.78 -19.37 1.66
CA THR A 66 3.35 -19.55 3.06
C THR A 66 2.85 -18.22 3.60
N ASN A 67 1.56 -18.16 3.92
CA ASN A 67 0.90 -16.99 4.48
C ASN A 67 0.01 -17.41 5.65
N ILE A 68 -0.23 -16.47 6.57
CA ILE A 68 -1.17 -16.61 7.68
C ILE A 68 -2.29 -15.60 7.43
N ALA A 69 -3.51 -16.09 7.15
CA ALA A 69 -4.67 -15.25 6.87
C ALA A 69 -4.43 -14.17 5.78
N GLY A 70 -3.70 -14.53 4.72
CA GLY A 70 -3.36 -13.61 3.62
C GLY A 70 -2.15 -12.70 3.88
N ILE A 71 -1.55 -12.77 5.08
CA ILE A 71 -0.30 -12.08 5.40
C ILE A 71 0.86 -13.02 5.09
N GLY A 72 1.67 -12.71 4.08
CA GLY A 72 2.89 -13.47 3.79
C GLY A 72 3.83 -13.52 5.00
N MET A 73 4.51 -14.66 5.22
CA MET A 73 5.45 -14.79 6.34
C MET A 73 6.54 -13.72 6.33
N GLU A 74 6.86 -13.18 5.16
CA GLU A 74 7.76 -12.04 5.00
C GLU A 74 7.32 -10.77 5.74
N TRP A 75 6.03 -10.65 6.04
CA TRP A 75 5.45 -9.50 6.70
C TRP A 75 5.28 -9.68 8.21
N VAL A 76 5.30 -10.93 8.70
CA VAL A 76 5.12 -11.22 10.14
C VAL A 76 6.23 -10.55 10.95
N VAL A 77 7.49 -10.70 10.55
CA VAL A 77 8.63 -10.10 11.27
C VAL A 77 8.55 -8.56 11.26
N PRO A 78 8.36 -7.87 10.12
CA PRO A 78 8.14 -6.43 10.10
C PRO A 78 6.97 -5.95 10.96
N ILE A 79 5.83 -6.64 10.91
CA ILE A 79 4.63 -6.27 11.69
C ILE A 79 4.90 -6.40 13.18
N VAL A 80 5.40 -7.56 13.63
CA VAL A 80 5.69 -7.82 15.05
C VAL A 80 6.73 -6.84 15.57
N SER A 81 7.80 -6.60 14.80
CA SER A 81 8.86 -5.65 15.19
C SER A 81 8.33 -4.23 15.32
N THR A 82 7.47 -3.81 14.39
CA THR A 82 6.83 -2.48 14.41
C THR A 82 5.89 -2.33 15.61
N VAL A 83 5.03 -3.32 15.86
CA VAL A 83 4.12 -3.33 17.01
C VAL A 83 4.91 -3.30 18.31
N ALA A 84 5.96 -4.12 18.44
CA ALA A 84 6.82 -4.13 19.62
C ALA A 84 7.50 -2.78 19.87
N ALA A 85 8.04 -2.15 18.82
CA ALA A 85 8.64 -0.82 18.92
C ALA A 85 7.64 0.25 19.37
N ILE A 86 6.42 0.25 18.81
CA ILE A 86 5.35 1.17 19.20
C ILE A 86 4.97 0.97 20.68
N HIS A 87 4.79 -0.28 21.11
CA HIS A 87 4.49 -0.58 22.51
C HIS A 87 5.65 -0.21 23.46
N GLY A 88 6.90 -0.35 23.02
CA GLY A 88 8.07 0.14 23.76
C GLY A 88 8.02 1.66 23.96
N ILE A 89 7.66 2.42 22.93
CA ILE A 89 7.44 3.87 23.02
C ILE A 89 6.28 4.19 23.96
N PHE A 90 5.15 3.50 23.83
CA PHE A 90 4.00 3.68 24.73
C PHE A 90 4.34 3.39 26.19
N TYR A 91 5.13 2.35 26.45
CA TYR A 91 5.62 2.03 27.78
C TYR A 91 6.50 3.15 28.33
N ALA A 92 7.48 3.62 27.55
CA ALA A 92 8.38 4.72 27.95
C ALA A 92 7.61 6.03 28.24
N LEU A 93 6.53 6.28 27.50
CA LEU A 93 5.67 7.46 27.68
C LEU A 93 4.52 7.25 28.68
N SER A 94 4.48 6.09 29.37
CA SER A 94 3.42 5.76 30.34
C SER A 94 2.00 5.87 29.77
N VAL A 95 1.83 5.54 28.49
CA VAL A 95 0.53 5.57 27.82
C VAL A 95 -0.37 4.49 28.43
N PRO A 96 -1.60 4.81 28.92
CA PRO A 96 -2.43 3.81 29.58
C PRO A 96 -2.81 2.66 28.63
N LEU A 97 -2.84 1.42 29.15
CA LEU A 97 -3.08 0.20 28.37
C LEU A 97 -4.30 0.28 27.44
N ARG A 98 -5.41 0.86 27.91
CA ARG A 98 -6.62 1.08 27.09
C ARG A 98 -6.35 1.84 25.78
N HIS A 99 -5.49 2.85 25.80
CA HIS A 99 -5.14 3.64 24.62
C HIS A 99 -4.24 2.82 23.69
N GLN A 100 -3.31 2.05 24.25
CA GLN A 100 -2.46 1.16 23.47
C GLN A 100 -3.30 0.11 22.71
N LEU A 101 -4.29 -0.49 23.38
CA LEU A 101 -5.19 -1.47 22.76
C LEU A 101 -6.05 -0.86 21.67
N VAL A 102 -6.67 0.30 21.92
CA VAL A 102 -7.47 1.02 20.90
C VAL A 102 -6.59 1.43 19.71
N PHE A 103 -5.41 1.99 19.97
CA PHE A 103 -4.49 2.40 18.92
C PHE A 103 -4.07 1.21 18.06
N THR A 104 -3.60 0.13 18.69
CA THR A 104 -3.11 -1.05 17.99
C THR A 104 -4.21 -1.72 17.19
N GLY A 105 -5.39 -1.90 17.78
CA GLY A 105 -6.55 -2.46 17.07
C GLY A 105 -6.96 -1.61 15.87
N ALA A 106 -7.09 -0.29 16.06
CA ALA A 106 -7.47 0.61 14.97
C ALA A 106 -6.39 0.67 13.86
N ALA A 107 -5.11 0.72 14.22
CA ALA A 107 -4.00 0.74 13.26
C ALA A 107 -3.92 -0.55 12.45
N LEU A 108 -4.08 -1.72 13.09
CA LEU A 108 -4.07 -3.02 12.40
C LEU A 108 -5.27 -3.17 11.47
N ILE A 109 -6.48 -2.83 11.95
CA ILE A 109 -7.69 -2.88 11.12
C ILE A 109 -7.57 -1.93 9.93
N TRP A 110 -7.11 -0.69 10.15
CA TRP A 110 -6.95 0.28 9.07
C TRP A 110 -5.86 -0.15 8.08
N SER A 111 -4.74 -0.71 8.55
CA SER A 111 -3.68 -1.24 7.68
C SER A 111 -4.19 -2.39 6.82
N TRP A 112 -5.02 -3.29 7.37
CA TRP A 112 -5.68 -4.34 6.60
C TRP A 112 -6.63 -3.75 5.54
N ILE A 113 -7.42 -2.72 5.90
CA ILE A 113 -8.28 -2.01 4.94
C ILE A 113 -7.44 -1.41 3.82
N LEU A 114 -6.31 -0.76 4.13
CA LEU A 114 -5.42 -0.15 3.13
C LEU A 114 -4.85 -1.20 2.17
N PHE A 115 -4.11 -2.17 2.71
CA PHE A 115 -3.23 -3.03 1.92
C PHE A 115 -3.89 -4.29 1.37
N ALA A 116 -4.93 -4.81 2.03
CA ALA A 116 -5.59 -6.05 1.61
C ALA A 116 -6.97 -5.81 1.01
N TYR A 117 -7.75 -4.87 1.54
CA TYR A 117 -9.11 -4.65 1.04
C TYR A 117 -9.15 -3.64 -0.11
N MET A 118 -8.69 -2.43 0.13
CA MET A 118 -8.84 -1.32 -0.81
C MET A 118 -7.85 -1.42 -1.97
N HIS A 119 -6.60 -1.79 -1.69
CA HIS A 119 -5.60 -2.02 -2.74
C HIS A 119 -6.09 -3.08 -3.75
N ASP A 120 -6.53 -4.25 -3.28
CA ASP A 120 -7.03 -5.34 -4.13
C ASP A 120 -8.30 -4.91 -4.89
N ALA A 121 -9.20 -4.18 -4.22
CA ALA A 121 -10.41 -3.65 -4.83
C ALA A 121 -10.14 -2.75 -6.04
N MET A 122 -9.02 -2.03 -6.08
CA MET A 122 -8.64 -1.19 -7.22
C MET A 122 -8.29 -2.02 -8.47
N HIS A 123 -7.89 -3.28 -8.30
CA HIS A 123 -7.56 -4.21 -9.38
C HIS A 123 -8.77 -5.03 -9.88
N PHE A 124 -9.89 -5.06 -9.16
CA PHE A 124 -11.10 -5.74 -9.63
C PHE A 124 -11.87 -4.94 -10.67
N LYS A 125 -12.21 -5.56 -11.81
CA LYS A 125 -13.04 -4.88 -12.82
C LYS A 125 -14.36 -4.39 -12.24
N PHE A 126 -15.05 -5.22 -11.46
CA PHE A 126 -16.28 -4.88 -10.75
C PHE A 126 -16.07 -4.92 -9.24
N PHE A 127 -16.34 -3.80 -8.57
CA PHE A 127 -16.30 -3.68 -7.12
C PHE A 127 -17.50 -2.86 -6.66
N TRP A 128 -18.10 -3.23 -5.52
CA TRP A 128 -19.39 -2.67 -5.08
C TRP A 128 -19.36 -1.14 -4.92
N MET A 129 -18.22 -0.54 -4.54
CA MET A 129 -18.10 0.92 -4.40
C MET A 129 -18.27 1.67 -5.72
N GLN A 130 -18.15 1.00 -6.87
CA GLN A 130 -18.47 1.60 -8.18
C GLN A 130 -19.97 1.89 -8.34
N ASN A 131 -20.82 1.17 -7.60
CA ASN A 131 -22.27 1.29 -7.58
C ASN A 131 -22.80 1.94 -6.29
N ALA A 132 -21.91 2.40 -5.41
CA ALA A 132 -22.26 3.06 -4.15
C ALA A 132 -22.77 4.51 -4.37
N PRO A 133 -23.30 5.16 -3.32
CA PRO A 133 -23.70 6.57 -3.40
C PRO A 133 -22.59 7.47 -3.95
N ALA A 134 -22.98 8.57 -4.60
CA ALA A 134 -22.11 9.39 -5.44
C ALA A 134 -20.80 9.83 -4.76
N PHE A 135 -20.86 10.17 -3.47
CA PHE A 135 -19.67 10.55 -2.70
C PHE A 135 -18.64 9.41 -2.62
N LEU A 136 -19.06 8.22 -2.18
CA LEU A 136 -18.18 7.07 -2.02
C LEU A 136 -17.66 6.59 -3.37
N ARG A 137 -18.52 6.56 -4.39
CA ARG A 137 -18.14 6.21 -5.77
C ARG A 137 -17.07 7.16 -6.31
N ARG A 138 -17.25 8.48 -6.17
CA ARG A 138 -16.28 9.48 -6.65
C ARG A 138 -14.93 9.32 -5.95
N TRP A 139 -14.94 9.15 -4.63
CA TRP A 139 -13.71 8.89 -3.88
C TRP A 139 -13.01 7.61 -4.36
N PHE A 140 -13.74 6.50 -4.47
CA PHE A 140 -13.17 5.22 -4.92
C PHE A 140 -12.58 5.31 -6.32
N LEU A 141 -13.29 5.91 -7.28
CA LEU A 141 -12.80 6.07 -8.65
C LEU A 141 -11.57 6.98 -8.70
N GLN A 142 -11.48 7.99 -7.81
CA GLN A 142 -10.35 8.89 -7.74
C GLN A 142 -9.09 8.19 -7.21
N ILE A 143 -9.19 7.50 -6.07
CA ILE A 143 -8.04 6.78 -5.49
C ILE A 143 -7.57 5.66 -6.42
N ARG A 144 -8.52 4.99 -7.08
CA ARG A 144 -8.24 3.96 -8.08
C ARG A 144 -7.47 4.52 -9.27
N ARG A 145 -7.84 5.71 -9.75
CA ARG A 145 -7.11 6.38 -10.82
C ARG A 145 -5.68 6.73 -10.38
N TYR A 146 -5.49 7.19 -9.15
CA TYR A 146 -4.14 7.50 -8.64
C TYR A 146 -3.28 6.25 -8.51
N HIS A 147 -3.87 5.14 -8.04
CA HIS A 147 -3.21 3.84 -8.02
C HIS A 147 -2.87 3.33 -9.43
N ASP A 148 -3.76 3.50 -10.41
CA ASP A 148 -3.41 3.18 -11.80
C ASP A 148 -2.17 3.98 -12.24
N ILE A 149 -2.16 5.31 -12.00
CA ILE A 149 -1.01 6.17 -12.34
C ILE A 149 0.27 5.69 -11.66
N HIS A 150 0.19 5.25 -10.41
CA HIS A 150 1.31 4.67 -9.66
C HIS A 150 1.96 3.50 -10.44
N HIS A 151 1.14 2.55 -10.93
CA HIS A 151 1.60 1.42 -11.75
C HIS A 151 2.28 1.82 -13.07
N TYR A 152 2.04 3.04 -13.59
CA TYR A 152 2.58 3.50 -14.86
C TYR A 152 3.75 4.51 -14.75
N THR A 153 4.10 4.95 -13.55
CA THR A 153 5.03 6.07 -13.36
C THR A 153 6.41 5.59 -12.92
N PHE A 154 7.37 5.63 -13.84
CA PHE A 154 8.76 5.21 -13.62
C PHE A 154 9.74 6.36 -13.85
N SER A 155 10.69 6.51 -12.93
CA SER A 155 11.90 7.33 -13.14
C SER A 155 12.82 6.74 -14.20
N ALA A 156 13.81 7.52 -14.65
CA ALA A 156 14.85 7.06 -15.57
C ALA A 156 15.66 5.89 -14.97
N ASP A 157 15.85 5.88 -13.64
CA ASP A 157 16.63 4.88 -12.92
C ASP A 157 15.84 3.60 -12.56
N GLY A 158 14.59 3.48 -13.04
CA GLY A 158 13.79 2.28 -12.83
C GLY A 158 13.17 2.16 -11.43
N VAL A 159 12.83 3.29 -10.82
CA VAL A 159 12.08 3.34 -9.55
C VAL A 159 10.70 3.96 -9.80
N MET A 160 9.66 3.45 -9.14
CA MET A 160 8.34 4.09 -9.13
C MET A 160 8.35 5.29 -8.18
N THR A 161 7.80 6.42 -8.61
CA THR A 161 8.04 7.72 -7.93
C THR A 161 6.78 8.49 -7.54
N ALA A 162 5.59 7.96 -7.80
CA ALA A 162 4.35 8.72 -7.62
C ALA A 162 3.27 7.91 -6.92
N ASN A 163 2.37 8.60 -6.22
CA ASN A 163 1.10 8.07 -5.74
C ASN A 163 1.26 6.81 -4.84
N PHE A 164 2.02 6.93 -3.76
CA PHE A 164 2.25 5.87 -2.79
C PHE A 164 1.12 5.72 -1.76
N GLY A 165 0.26 6.73 -1.58
CA GLY A 165 -0.97 6.59 -0.82
C GLY A 165 -1.92 5.56 -1.43
N ILE A 166 -2.75 4.94 -0.60
CA ILE A 166 -3.76 3.95 -1.06
C ILE A 166 -5.16 4.54 -0.91
N CYS A 167 -5.65 4.74 0.32
CA CYS A 167 -6.97 5.33 0.56
C CYS A 167 -6.94 6.86 0.53
N PHE A 168 -5.85 7.47 1.01
CA PHE A 168 -5.67 8.91 1.03
C PHE A 168 -4.30 9.30 0.49
N PHE A 169 -4.27 10.43 -0.23
CA PHE A 169 -3.09 10.95 -0.92
C PHE A 169 -2.59 12.26 -0.29
N PHE A 170 -2.88 12.46 1.00
CA PHE A 170 -2.44 13.63 1.74
C PHE A 170 -0.90 13.67 1.82
N PHE A 171 -0.27 12.54 2.15
CA PHE A 171 1.20 12.46 2.22
C PHE A 171 1.84 12.56 0.83
N ASP A 172 1.19 12.06 -0.22
CA ASP A 172 1.65 12.31 -1.59
C ASP A 172 1.70 13.80 -1.93
N ARG A 173 0.69 14.58 -1.50
CA ARG A 173 0.70 16.04 -1.65
C ARG A 173 1.79 16.68 -0.82
N LEU A 174 1.90 16.29 0.45
CA LEU A 174 2.84 16.87 1.40
C LEU A 174 4.29 16.67 0.95
N PHE A 175 4.62 15.49 0.42
CA PHE A 175 5.97 15.12 0.01
C PHE A 175 6.21 15.23 -1.51
N GLY A 176 5.28 15.81 -2.26
CA GLY A 176 5.47 16.09 -3.69
C GLY A 176 5.52 14.86 -4.59
N THR A 177 4.86 13.76 -4.19
CA THR A 177 4.76 12.51 -4.97
C THR A 177 3.38 12.33 -5.61
N LEU A 178 2.44 13.27 -5.42
CA LEU A 178 1.14 13.22 -6.09
C LEU A 178 1.25 13.56 -7.57
N VAL A 179 0.78 12.63 -8.41
CA VAL A 179 0.60 12.82 -9.86
C VAL A 179 -0.86 12.58 -10.21
N GLU A 180 -1.56 13.64 -10.62
CA GLU A 180 -3.01 13.57 -10.87
C GLU A 180 -3.39 13.15 -12.29
N LYS A 181 -2.46 13.29 -13.24
CA LYS A 181 -2.66 12.99 -14.66
C LYS A 181 -1.62 11.99 -15.13
N GLN A 182 -2.07 10.91 -15.75
CA GLN A 182 -1.19 9.93 -16.37
C GLN A 182 -0.47 10.56 -17.57
N GLY A 183 0.86 10.56 -17.54
CA GLY A 183 1.68 10.89 -18.71
C GLY A 183 1.78 9.74 -19.71
N LYS A 184 2.58 9.92 -20.77
CA LYS A 184 2.96 8.79 -21.63
C LYS A 184 3.81 7.79 -20.82
N LEU A 185 3.60 6.49 -21.03
CA LEU A 185 4.40 5.46 -20.39
C LEU A 185 5.89 5.64 -20.74
N ASN A 186 6.71 5.86 -19.71
CA ASN A 186 8.16 5.90 -19.84
C ASN A 186 8.70 4.47 -20.03
N ARG A 187 8.71 3.99 -21.28
CA ARG A 187 9.19 2.63 -21.60
C ARG A 187 10.65 2.40 -21.24
N ALA A 188 11.49 3.44 -21.26
CA ALA A 188 12.89 3.33 -20.85
C ALA A 188 13.00 3.10 -19.34
N GLY A 189 12.28 3.91 -18.54
CA GLY A 189 12.19 3.73 -17.09
C GLY A 189 11.58 2.40 -16.68
N MET A 190 10.55 1.94 -17.38
CA MET A 190 9.95 0.61 -17.16
C MET A 190 10.98 -0.51 -17.36
N ARG A 191 11.74 -0.50 -18.47
CA ARG A 191 12.81 -1.48 -18.71
C ARG A 191 13.94 -1.39 -17.70
N ALA A 192 14.29 -0.18 -17.24
CA ALA A 192 15.25 0.00 -16.16
C ALA A 192 14.73 -0.61 -14.84
N CYS A 193 13.44 -0.48 -14.57
CA CYS A 193 12.77 -1.09 -13.42
C CYS A 193 12.82 -2.62 -13.50
N GLU A 194 12.45 -3.21 -14.63
CA GLU A 194 12.55 -4.66 -14.85
C GLU A 194 13.96 -5.19 -14.63
N LYS A 195 15.00 -4.47 -15.10
CA LYS A 195 16.39 -4.83 -14.86
C LYS A 195 16.77 -4.71 -13.38
N ARG A 196 16.38 -3.62 -12.72
CA ARG A 196 16.65 -3.38 -11.28
C ARG A 196 16.06 -4.49 -10.41
N TYR A 197 14.88 -4.97 -10.77
CA TYR A 197 14.14 -5.98 -10.03
C TYR A 197 14.22 -7.37 -10.67
N ALA A 198 15.24 -7.65 -11.49
CA ALA A 198 15.36 -8.92 -12.20
C ALA A 198 15.35 -10.15 -11.28
N PHE A 199 15.77 -9.99 -10.01
CA PHE A 199 15.74 -11.02 -8.98
C PHE A 199 14.35 -11.57 -8.70
N ILE A 200 13.27 -10.84 -9.01
CA ILE A 200 11.90 -11.33 -8.83
C ILE A 200 11.56 -12.43 -9.83
N TYR A 201 12.37 -12.60 -10.88
CA TYR A 201 12.15 -13.58 -11.92
C TYR A 201 12.79 -14.94 -11.68
N ASN A 202 13.76 -14.97 -10.79
CA ASN A 202 14.47 -16.15 -10.32
C ASN A 202 13.74 -16.74 -9.11
#